data_AF-A0AAQ0HD07-F1
#
_entry.id   AF-A0AAQ0HD07-F1
#
_cell.length_a   1.000
_cell.length_b   1.000
_cell.length_c   1.000
_cell.angle_alpha   90.00
_cell.angle_beta   90.00
_cell.angle_gamma   90.00
#
_symmetry.space_group_name_H-M   'P 1'
#
loop_
_entity.id
_entity.type
_entity.pdbx_description
1 polymer ?
#
loop_
_entity_poly.entity_id
_entity_poly.type
_entity_poly.pdbx_seq_one_letter_code
_entity_poly.pdbx_strand_id
1 'polypeptide(L)' 'MSEVERESMEYDVVIVGGGPAGLSAAIRLKQVNPELSVVLLEKGSEIGAH' A
#
# COMPACT_ATOMS: atom_id res chain seq x y z
N MET A 1 25.89 2.88 -19.35
CA MET A 1 24.68 3.41 -18.69
C MET A 1 24.75 2.90 -17.28
N SER A 2 24.84 3.77 -16.28
CA SER A 2 24.76 3.34 -14.88
C SER A 2 23.36 2.81 -14.64
N GLU A 3 23.23 1.56 -14.18
CA GLU A 3 21.96 1.05 -13.68
C GLU A 3 21.52 1.90 -12.48
N VAL A 4 20.28 2.38 -12.53
CA VAL A 4 19.66 3.03 -11.38
C VAL A 4 19.19 1.91 -10.46
N GLU A 5 19.92 1.68 -9.38
CA GLU A 5 19.48 0.78 -8.31
C GLU A 5 18.20 1.32 -7.69
N ARG A 6 17.16 0.48 -7.62
CA ARG A 6 15.90 0.80 -6.95
C ARG A 6 15.84 0.02 -5.64
N GLU A 7 15.50 0.70 -4.57
CA GLU A 7 15.18 0.03 -3.31
C GLU A 7 13.90 -0.81 -3.47
N SER A 8 13.89 -1.98 -2.85
CA SER A 8 12.76 -2.92 -2.86
C SER A 8 12.42 -3.36 -1.44
N MET A 9 11.13 -3.49 -1.16
CA MET A 9 10.61 -3.98 0.11
C MET A 9 9.57 -5.08 -0.17
N GLU A 10 9.58 -6.14 0.63
CA GLU A 10 8.61 -7.24 0.51
C GLU A 10 7.38 -6.98 1.38
N TYR A 11 6.20 -7.29 0.83
CA TYR A 11 4.91 -7.22 1.53
C TYR A 11 4.04 -8.40 1.07
N ASP A 12 3.17 -8.90 1.95
CA ASP A 12 2.20 -9.93 1.60
C ASP A 12 1.12 -9.38 0.65
N VAL A 13 0.75 -8.11 0.84
CA VAL A 13 -0.24 -7.42 -0.01
C VAL A 13 0.18 -5.98 -0.30
N VAL A 14 0.15 -5.63 -1.58
CA VAL A 14 0.35 -4.25 -2.07
C VAL A 14 -0.97 -3.72 -2.61
N ILE A 15 -1.44 -2.58 -2.09
CA ILE A 15 -2.66 -1.90 -2.54
C ILE A 15 -2.26 -0.58 -3.21
N VAL A 16 -2.73 -0.36 -4.44
CA VAL A 16 -2.49 0.88 -5.20
C VAL A 16 -3.79 1.69 -5.25
N GLY A 17 -3.78 2.86 -4.62
CA GLY A 17 -4.91 3.76 -4.44
C GLY A 17 -5.37 3.83 -2.98
N GLY A 18 -5.28 5.01 -2.38
CA GLY A 18 -5.68 5.32 -1.00
C GLY A 18 -7.10 5.84 -0.82
N GLY A 19 -7.96 5.67 -1.84
CA GLY A 19 -9.38 6.00 -1.73
C GLY A 19 -10.17 5.04 -0.83
N PRO A 20 -11.50 5.21 -0.72
CA PRO A 20 -12.35 4.41 0.16
C PRO A 20 -12.23 2.90 -0.07
N ALA A 21 -12.11 2.46 -1.33
CA ALA A 21 -11.96 1.05 -1.67
C ALA A 21 -10.64 0.45 -1.17
N GLY A 22 -9.52 1.14 -1.40
CA GLY A 22 -8.19 0.67 -0.99
C GLY A 22 -8.03 0.63 0.53
N LEU A 23 -8.49 1.68 1.22
CA LEU A 23 -8.51 1.71 2.69
C LEU A 23 -9.41 0.62 3.27
N SER A 24 -10.61 0.41 2.71
CA SER A 24 -11.53 -0.63 3.18
C SER A 24 -10.91 -2.02 3.03
N ALA A 25 -10.21 -2.27 1.92
CA ALA A 25 -9.47 -3.52 1.70
C ALA A 25 -8.33 -3.69 2.72
N ALA A 26 -7.50 -2.66 2.92
CA ALA A 26 -6.39 -2.70 3.87
C ALA A 26 -6.87 -2.96 5.31
N ILE A 27 -7.92 -2.25 5.74
CA ILE A 27 -8.54 -2.41 7.05
C ILE A 27 -9.09 -3.82 7.19
N ARG A 28 -9.82 -4.31 6.19
CA ARG A 28 -10.43 -5.64 6.26
C ARG A 28 -9.38 -6.76 6.31
N LEU A 29 -8.29 -6.63 5.55
CA LEU A 29 -7.17 -7.57 5.59
C LEU A 29 -6.55 -7.64 6.98
N LYS A 30 -6.27 -6.49 7.60
CA LYS A 30 -5.72 -6.44 8.96
C LYS A 30 -6.69 -6.95 10.04
N GLN A 31 -8.00 -6.78 9.84
CA GLN A 31 -9.00 -7.37 10.74
C GLN A 31 -9.06 -8.90 10.63
N VAL A 32 -8.90 -9.45 9.43
CA VAL A 32 -8.94 -10.90 9.19
C VAL A 32 -7.64 -11.57 9.64
N ASN A 33 -6.50 -10.95 9.35
CA ASN A 33 -5.19 -11.40 9.76
C ASN A 33 -4.29 -10.20 10.13
N PRO A 34 -4.14 -9.91 11.44
CA PRO A 34 -3.29 -8.82 11.92
C PRO A 34 -1.81 -8.95 11.52
N GLU A 35 -1.32 -10.17 11.28
CA GLU A 35 0.08 -10.45 10.96
C GLU A 35 0.44 -10.15 9.50
N LEU A 36 -0.54 -9.96 8.60
CA LEU A 36 -0.27 -9.61 7.21
C LEU A 36 0.48 -8.28 7.12
N SER A 37 1.62 -8.28 6.43
CA SER A 37 2.29 -7.06 6.01
C SER A 37 1.56 -6.47 4.79
N VAL A 38 0.94 -5.31 4.99
CA VAL A 38 0.13 -4.64 3.97
C VAL A 38 0.69 -3.24 3.74
N VAL A 39 0.98 -2.90 2.49
CA VAL A 39 1.32 -1.53 2.09
C VAL A 39 0.22 -0.95 1.21
N LEU A 40 -0.12 0.31 1.46
CA LEU A 40 -1.05 1.08 0.64
C LEU A 40 -0.30 2.27 0.05
N LEU A 41 -0.41 2.46 -1.25
CA LEU A 41 0.22 3.53 -2.01
C LEU A 41 -0.84 4.50 -2.52
N GLU A 42 -0.66 5.80 -2.30
CA GLU A 42 -1.49 6.86 -2.86
C GLU A 42 -0.59 7.87 -3.56
N LYS A 43 -1.08 8.45 -4.67
CA LYS A 43 -0.39 9.49 -5.42
C LYS A 43 -0.43 10.83 -4.67
N GLY A 44 -1.55 11.12 -4.00
CA GLY A 44 -1.73 12.32 -3.19
C GLY A 44 -0.67 12.46 -2.10
N SER A 45 -0.37 13.71 -1.71
CA SER A 45 0.52 14.01 -0.58
C SER A 45 -0.02 13.50 0.76
N GLU A 46 -1.32 13.23 0.81
CA GLU A 46 -2.04 12.66 1.94
C GLU A 46 -3.18 11.77 1.42
N ILE A 47 -3.69 10.92 2.30
CA ILE A 47 -4.82 10.04 2.00
C ILE A 47 -6.07 10.87 1.75
N GLY A 48 -6.70 10.68 0.59
CA GLY A 48 -7.92 11.39 0.21
C GLY A 48 -7.72 12.79 -0.38
N ALA A 49 -6.48 13.23 -0.66
CA ALA A 49 -6.21 14.51 -1.34
C ALA A 49 -6.44 14.47 -2.86
N HIS A 50 -7.35 13.61 -3.35
CA HIS A 50 -7.67 13.44 -4.76
C HIS A 50 -9.17 13.47 -5.04
#